data_AF-A0A0A1DLL9-F1
#
_entry.id   AF-A0A0A1DLL9-F1
#
_cell.length_a   1.000
_cell.length_b   1.000
_cell.length_c   1.000
_cell.angle_alpha   90.00
_cell.angle_beta   90.00
_cell.angle_gamma   90.00
#
_symmetry.space_group_name_H-M   'P 1'
#
loop_
_entity.id
_entity.type
_entity.pdbx_description
1 polymer ?
#
loop_
_entity_poly.entity_id
_entity_poly.type
_entity_poly.pdbx_seq_one_letter_code
_entity_poly.pdbx_strand_id
1 'polypeptide(L)' 'MSEQPSGRRPESDWERKRRLAEVFGDTLPETTSDERDDADRADRAGREAGNDQWLRAQVPPHHGRTG' A
#
# COMPACT_ATOMS: atom_id res chain seq x y z
N MET A 1 -19.78 -17.21 -6.28
CA MET A 1 -18.48 -17.13 -5.57
C MET A 1 -18.51 -15.85 -4.75
N SER A 2 -18.79 -16.02 -3.46
CA SER A 2 -18.71 -15.07 -2.34
C SER A 2 -19.33 -13.67 -2.50
N GLU A 3 -20.66 -13.58 -2.39
CA GLU A 3 -21.25 -12.47 -1.63
C GLU A 3 -20.90 -12.70 -0.16
N GLN A 4 -20.05 -11.85 0.41
CA GLN A 4 -19.90 -11.77 1.86
C GLN A 4 -20.85 -10.70 2.36
N PRO A 5 -21.93 -11.03 3.09
CA PRO A 5 -22.72 -10.02 3.76
C PRO A 5 -21.94 -9.59 5.00
N SER A 6 -21.09 -8.58 4.90
CA SER A 6 -20.49 -8.01 6.10
C SER A 6 -21.57 -7.23 6.83
N GLY A 7 -22.25 -7.88 7.78
CA GLY A 7 -23.17 -7.26 8.74
C GLY A 7 -22.47 -6.31 9.72
N ARG A 8 -21.45 -5.57 9.27
CA ARG A 8 -20.85 -4.48 10.04
C ARG A 8 -21.72 -3.25 9.83
N ARG A 9 -22.21 -2.68 10.93
CA ARG A 9 -22.70 -1.30 10.92
C ARG A 9 -21.65 -0.41 10.25
N PRO A 10 -22.07 0.61 9.47
CA PRO A 10 -21.13 1.59 8.95
C PRO A 10 -20.35 2.17 10.14
N GLU A 11 -19.02 2.09 10.07
CA GLU A 11 -18.14 2.67 11.08
C GLU A 11 -18.40 4.17 11.15
N SER A 12 -18.48 4.69 12.37
CA SER A 12 -18.50 6.13 12.58
C SER A 12 -17.15 6.77 12.23
N ASP A 13 -17.15 8.08 11.98
CA ASP A 13 -15.94 8.80 11.60
C ASP A 13 -14.81 8.67 12.63
N TRP A 14 -15.14 8.58 13.93
CA TRP A 14 -14.15 8.42 14.99
C TRP A 14 -13.53 7.01 15.01
N GLU A 15 -14.31 5.97 14.74
CA GLU A 15 -13.82 4.58 14.63
C GLU A 15 -12.87 4.45 13.45
N ARG A 16 -13.26 5.03 12.31
CA ARG A 16 -12.45 5.04 11.10
C ARG A 16 -11.13 5.78 11.32
N LYS A 17 -11.15 6.95 11.99
CA LYS A 17 -9.94 7.70 12.33
C LYS A 17 -9.02 6.91 13.26
N ARG A 18 -9.56 6.27 14.30
CA ARG A 18 -8.79 5.44 15.24
C ARG A 18 -8.10 4.26 14.55
N ARG A 19 -8.82 3.56 13.66
CA ARG A 19 -8.27 2.43 12.89
C ARG A 19 -7.12 2.87 11.98
N LEU A 20 -7.21 4.05 11.37
CA LEU A 20 -6.13 4.59 10.54
C LEU A 20 -4.92 4.97 11.40
N ALA A 21 -5.14 5.60 12.56
CA ALA A 21 -4.07 5.95 13.49
C ALA A 21 -3.31 4.73 14.03
N GLU A 22 -3.96 3.57 14.20
CA GLU A 22 -3.30 2.33 14.60
C GLU A 22 -2.26 1.85 13.58
N VAL A 23 -2.46 2.15 12.29
CA VAL A 23 -1.56 1.75 11.19
C VAL A 23 -0.55 2.85 10.85
N PHE A 24 -1.02 4.10 10.81
CA PHE A 24 -0.26 5.23 10.27
C PHE A 24 0.26 6.19 11.36
N GLY A 25 -0.18 6.02 12.60
CA GLY A 25 0.04 6.98 13.69
C GLY A 25 -0.91 8.18 13.62
N ASP A 26 -0.89 8.99 14.68
CA ASP A 26 -1.70 10.21 14.80
C ASP A 26 -1.00 11.46 14.21
N THR A 27 0.30 11.35 13.90
CA THR A 27 1.13 12.47 13.44
C THR A 27 1.39 12.33 11.95
N LEU A 28 0.93 13.29 11.16
CA LEU A 28 1.31 13.42 9.77
C LEU A 28 2.72 14.02 9.68
N PRO A 29 3.51 13.68 8.64
CA PRO A 29 4.78 14.34 8.39
C PRO A 29 4.60 15.85 8.27
N GLU A 30 5.57 16.61 8.79
CA GLU A 30 5.56 18.07 8.76
C GLU A 30 5.65 18.63 7.32
N THR A 31 6.20 17.83 6.40
CA THR A 31 6.41 18.19 4.99
C THR A 31 5.54 17.33 4.08
N THR A 32 5.03 17.92 3.00
CA THR A 32 4.30 17.17 1.97
C THR A 32 5.23 16.30 1.14
N SER A 33 4.68 15.36 0.35
CA SER A 33 5.52 14.46 -0.46
C SER A 33 6.39 15.18 -1.48
N ASP A 34 5.96 16.34 -1.96
CA ASP A 34 6.67 17.14 -2.96
C ASP A 34 7.79 18.00 -2.37
N GLU A 35 7.75 18.26 -1.06
CA GLU A 35 8.75 19.05 -0.32
C GLU A 35 9.90 18.20 0.25
N ARG A 36 9.79 16.87 0.19
CA ARG A 36 10.82 15.96 0.69
C ARG A 36 12.00 15.90 -0.27
N ASP A 37 13.19 15.83 0.31
CA ASP A 37 14.46 15.89 -0.41
C ASP A 37 14.69 14.62 -1.26
N ASP A 38 15.56 14.73 -2.27
CA ASP A 38 15.81 13.65 -3.23
C ASP A 38 16.41 12.39 -2.58
N ALA A 39 17.09 12.53 -1.44
CA ALA A 39 17.58 11.41 -0.66
C ALA A 39 16.45 10.52 -0.13
N ASP A 40 15.34 11.11 0.33
CA ASP A 40 14.16 10.37 0.79
C ASP A 40 13.37 9.74 -0.37
N ARG A 41 13.41 10.37 -1.55
CA ARG A 41 12.88 9.76 -2.79
C ARG A 41 13.72 8.57 -3.24
N ALA A 42 15.05 8.65 -3.14
CA ALA A 42 15.95 7.57 -3.56
C ALA A 42 15.72 6.29 -2.73
N ASP A 43 15.50 6.43 -1.42
CA ASP A 43 15.18 5.30 -0.53
C ASP A 43 13.84 4.63 -0.93
N ARG A 44 12.83 5.44 -1.25
CA ARG A 44 11.55 4.96 -1.80
C ARG A 44 11.73 4.26 -3.16
N ALA A 45 12.50 4.85 -4.08
CA ALA A 45 12.77 4.28 -5.40
C ALA A 45 13.50 2.92 -5.32
N GLY A 46 14.44 2.77 -4.38
CA GLY A 46 15.09 1.49 -4.09
C GLY A 46 14.11 0.43 -3.61
N ARG A 47 13.11 0.81 -2.80
CA ARG A 47 12.03 -0.09 -2.35
C ARG A 47 11.09 -0.48 -3.50
N GLU A 48 10.80 0.45 -4.41
CA GLU A 48 9.97 0.20 -5.61
C GLU A 48 10.64 -0.78 -6.58
N ALA A 49 11.96 -0.64 -6.81
CA ALA A 49 12.72 -1.59 -7.62
C ALA A 49 12.71 -3.02 -7.05
N GLY A 50 12.74 -3.17 -5.72
CA GLY A 50 12.61 -4.46 -5.04
C GLY A 50 11.21 -5.08 -5.17
N ASN A 51 10.16 -4.26 -5.17
CA ASN A 51 8.78 -4.71 -5.39
C ASN A 51 8.59 -5.28 -6.79
N ASP A 52 9.11 -4.57 -7.78
CA ASP A 52 9.13 -4.94 -9.20
C ASP A 52 9.81 -6.29 -9.45
N GLN A 53 10.96 -6.52 -8.80
CA GLN A 53 11.69 -7.79 -8.88
C GLN A 53 10.90 -8.94 -8.25
N TRP A 54 10.30 -8.71 -7.08
CA TRP A 54 9.45 -9.69 -6.42
C TRP A 54 8.23 -10.04 -7.28
N LEU A 55 7.56 -9.05 -7.88
CA LEU A 55 6.39 -9.25 -8.73
C LEU A 55 6.72 -10.10 -9.96
N ARG A 56 7.87 -9.84 -10.61
CA ARG A 56 8.37 -10.64 -11.74
C ARG A 56 8.72 -12.08 -11.33
N ALA A 57 9.22 -12.28 -10.12
CA ALA A 57 9.53 -13.60 -9.57
C ALA A 57 8.27 -14.43 -9.22
N GLN A 58 7.11 -13.78 -9.09
CA GLN A 58 5.84 -14.44 -8.84
C GLN A 58 5.10 -14.84 -10.12
N VAL A 59 5.66 -14.62 -11.31
CA VAL A 59 5.02 -15.00 -12.57
C VAL A 59 5.00 -16.53 -12.72
N PRO A 60 3.82 -17.17 -12.78
CA PRO A 60 3.72 -18.62 -12.99
C PRO A 60 4.42 -19.06 -14.29
N PRO A 61 5.07 -20.24 -14.31
CA PRO A 61 5.88 -20.70 -15.46
C PRO A 61 5.08 -20.89 -16.76
N HIS A 62 3.75 -20.96 -16.69
CA HIS A 62 2.86 -21.06 -17.84
C HIS A 62 2.51 -19.71 -18.50
N HIS A 63 3.02 -18.58 -18.00
CA HIS A 63 2.85 -17.26 -18.64
C HIS A 63 3.68 -17.06 -19.92
N GLY A 64 4.38 -18.09 -20.39
CA GLY A 64 5.08 -18.09 -21.66
C GLY A 64 4.57 -19.19 -22.60
N ARG A 65 3.33 -19.09 -23.09
CA ARG A 65 2.86 -19.60 -24.41
C ARG A 65 1.35 -19.39 -24.57
N THR A 66 0.96 -18.18 -24.96
CA THR A 66 -0.12 -18.03 -25.93
C THR A 66 0.56 -17.48 -27.17
N GLY A 67 0.65 -18.34 -28.20
CA GLY A 67 1.04 -17.91 -29.54
C GLY A 67 -0.06 -17.09 -30.21
#